data_AF-U1R7Q1-F1
#
_entry.id   AF-U1R7Q1-F1
#
_cell.length_a   1.000
_cell.length_b   1.000
_cell.length_c   1.000
_cell.angle_alpha   90.00
_cell.angle_beta   90.00
_cell.angle_gamma   90.00
#
_symmetry.space_group_name_H-M   'P 1'
#
loop_
_entity.id
_entity.type
_entity.pdbx_description
1 polymer ?
#
loop_
_entity_poly.entity_id
_entity_poly.type
_entity_poly.pdbx_seq_one_letter_code
_entity_poly.pdbx_strand_id
1 'polypeptide(L)'
;MANPSDDAGPTDPLKGITSTNTPAQNKIDRGTANAARCAQHSQVPELLDHVGTRNVARDLDILRATNSNAKLNYLGVSYGTRIGAIYADLFPGHVGRVVLDSAVDPSKREIDSITETVAFKEGVLRQYVEHCQAQDGCPLTGSTDEAVAQLAAFVDGLDKNPLTAPDSDATINTQDATAIIQQHAVAQPNWDALTAMLTPAMTNHDGTLMVKAKQNSSDLSPETTVEEVVSQANEQIMLAAVICNDNSDTDSTASDWDAQTAAEKKTYPFF
;
A
#
# COMPACT_ATOMS: atom_id res chain seq x y z
N MET A 1 27.44 24.96 -5.59
CA MET A 1 26.53 26.08 -5.26
C MET A 1 25.24 25.81 -6.01
N ALA A 2 24.09 25.47 -5.43
CA ALA A 2 23.69 25.26 -4.06
C ALA A 2 22.76 24.02 -4.05
N ASN A 3 22.90 23.15 -3.05
CA ASN A 3 21.92 22.14 -2.70
C ASN A 3 21.31 22.59 -1.36
N PRO A 4 20.13 23.22 -1.41
CA PRO A 4 19.16 23.03 -0.33
C PRO A 4 17.72 23.11 -0.88
N SER A 5 17.05 21.97 -0.95
CA SER A 5 15.59 21.91 -0.79
C SER A 5 15.27 20.51 -0.30
N ASP A 6 15.61 20.28 0.97
CA ASP A 6 14.96 19.27 1.82
C ASP A 6 13.59 19.83 2.28
N ASP A 7 12.77 20.31 1.34
CA ASP A 7 11.43 20.85 1.62
C ASP A 7 10.34 19.77 1.53
N ALA A 8 10.72 18.48 1.59
CA ALA A 8 9.74 17.41 1.69
C ALA A 8 9.10 17.44 3.09
N GLY A 9 7.94 18.10 3.21
CA GLY A 9 7.18 18.18 4.45
C GLY A 9 6.77 16.80 4.97
N PRO A 10 6.39 16.66 6.26
CA PRO A 10 5.96 15.38 6.83
C PRO A 10 4.69 14.81 6.16
N THR A 11 3.95 15.64 5.43
CA THR A 11 2.75 15.29 4.67
C THR A 11 2.99 15.20 3.17
N ASP A 12 4.22 15.42 2.69
CA ASP A 12 4.49 15.29 1.27
C ASP A 12 4.25 13.84 0.87
N PRO A 13 3.30 13.58 -0.05
CA PRO A 13 3.05 12.23 -0.52
C PRO A 13 4.36 11.66 -1.02
N LEU A 14 4.54 10.35 -0.82
CA LEU A 14 5.68 9.57 -1.31
C LEU A 14 5.84 9.73 -2.83
N LYS A 15 6.41 10.84 -3.32
CA LYS A 15 6.68 11.03 -4.73
C LYS A 15 7.80 10.08 -5.13
N GLY A 16 7.47 9.11 -5.99
CA GLY A 16 8.44 8.26 -6.68
C GLY A 16 8.98 7.06 -5.90
N ILE A 17 8.41 6.71 -4.75
CA ILE A 17 8.88 5.58 -3.92
C ILE A 17 8.19 4.27 -4.29
N THR A 18 7.02 4.38 -4.92
CA THR A 18 6.22 3.24 -5.40
C THR A 18 6.48 2.90 -6.86
N SER A 19 7.16 3.76 -7.64
CA SER A 19 7.40 3.52 -9.08
C SER A 19 8.85 3.29 -9.48
N THR A 20 9.83 3.68 -8.66
CA THR A 20 11.25 3.51 -9.02
C THR A 20 11.90 2.40 -8.22
N ASN A 21 12.80 1.65 -8.87
CA ASN A 21 13.69 0.68 -8.24
C ASN A 21 14.74 1.42 -7.38
N THR A 22 14.26 2.08 -6.32
CA THR A 22 15.05 2.83 -5.35
C THR A 22 15.78 1.82 -4.46
N PRO A 23 17.12 1.91 -4.33
CA PRO A 23 17.89 1.02 -3.45
C PRO A 23 17.33 0.99 -2.03
N ALA A 24 17.35 -0.19 -1.40
CA ALA A 24 16.88 -0.38 -0.04
C ALA A 24 17.52 0.60 0.95
N GLN A 25 18.81 0.93 0.77
CA GLN A 25 19.51 1.90 1.62
C GLN A 25 18.83 3.27 1.63
N ASN A 26 18.39 3.78 0.47
CA ASN A 26 17.69 5.07 0.39
C ASN A 26 16.34 5.02 1.14
N LYS A 27 15.66 3.86 1.13
CA LYS A 27 14.42 3.66 1.89
C LYS A 27 14.71 3.62 3.40
N ILE A 28 15.79 2.96 3.82
CA ILE A 28 16.26 2.90 5.22
C ILE A 28 16.65 4.29 5.73
N ASP A 29 17.45 5.04 4.97
CA ASP A 29 17.89 6.39 5.34
C ASP A 29 16.69 7.33 5.51
N ARG A 30 15.71 7.25 4.59
CA ARG A 30 14.47 8.02 4.73
C ARG A 30 13.64 7.57 5.92
N GLY A 31 13.51 6.26 6.16
CA GLY A 31 12.83 5.73 7.34
C GLY A 31 13.44 6.28 8.64
N THR A 32 14.77 6.33 8.70
CA THR A 32 15.54 6.91 9.81
C THR A 32 15.26 8.40 9.98
N ALA A 33 15.27 9.17 8.89
CA ALA A 33 14.94 10.59 8.91
C ALA A 33 13.50 10.85 9.35
N ASN A 34 12.54 10.03 8.91
CA ASN A 34 11.15 10.10 9.32
C ASN A 34 11.00 9.81 10.82
N ALA A 35 11.62 8.74 11.32
CA ALA A 35 11.59 8.38 12.74
C ALA A 35 12.17 9.49 13.62
N ALA A 36 13.28 10.12 13.21
CA ALA A 36 13.86 11.26 13.91
C ALA A 36 12.91 12.47 13.97
N ARG A 37 12.19 12.76 12.88
CA ARG A 37 11.17 13.83 12.88
C ARG A 37 9.98 13.49 13.76
N CYS A 38 9.49 12.25 13.74
CA CYS A 38 8.44 11.80 14.68
C CYS A 38 8.87 12.00 16.13
N ALA A 39 10.12 11.64 16.47
CA ALA A 39 10.65 11.83 17.83
C ALA A 39 10.77 13.30 18.21
N GLN A 40 11.23 14.17 17.29
CA GLN A 40 11.36 15.61 17.53
C GLN A 40 10.00 16.29 17.81
N HIS A 41 8.94 15.87 17.12
CA HIS A 41 7.62 16.48 17.22
C HIS A 41 6.69 15.78 18.22
N SER A 42 7.10 14.65 18.80
CA SER A 42 6.37 13.98 19.87
C SER A 42 6.55 14.73 21.20
N GLN A 43 5.49 15.39 21.67
CA GLN A 43 5.52 16.19 22.90
C GLN A 43 5.49 15.34 24.18
N VAL A 44 4.97 14.11 24.09
CA VAL A 44 4.88 13.17 25.20
C VAL A 44 6.16 12.33 25.21
N PRO A 45 6.97 12.40 26.28
CA PRO A 45 8.17 11.56 26.41
C PRO A 45 7.82 10.07 26.26
N GLU A 46 8.69 9.32 25.56
CA GLU A 46 8.59 7.86 25.39
C GLU A 46 7.33 7.38 24.64
N LEU A 47 6.49 8.28 24.09
CA LEU A 47 5.25 7.90 23.41
C LEU A 47 5.49 6.87 22.29
N LEU A 48 6.51 7.08 21.47
CA LEU A 48 6.82 6.20 20.33
C LEU A 48 7.23 4.77 20.76
N ASP A 49 7.70 4.59 21.99
CA ASP A 49 8.00 3.27 22.54
C ASP A 49 6.72 2.53 22.98
N HIS A 50 5.61 3.27 23.10
CA HIS A 50 4.36 2.78 23.66
C HIS A 50 3.16 2.74 22.70
N VAL A 51 3.33 3.09 21.42
CA VAL A 51 2.23 3.08 20.42
C VAL A 51 1.90 1.71 19.82
N GLY A 52 2.67 0.65 20.14
CA GLY A 52 2.48 -0.69 19.58
C GLY A 52 1.20 -1.41 20.03
N THR A 53 0.82 -2.45 19.28
CA THR A 53 -0.43 -3.22 19.46
C THR A 53 -0.55 -3.86 20.84
N ARG A 54 0.56 -4.30 21.43
CA ARG A 54 0.52 -4.89 22.78
C ARG A 54 0.03 -3.89 23.84
N ASN A 55 0.29 -2.59 23.66
CA ASN A 55 -0.23 -1.56 24.56
C ASN A 55 -1.70 -1.29 24.25
N VAL A 56 -2.08 -1.18 22.97
CA VAL A 56 -3.49 -1.09 22.55
C VAL A 56 -4.33 -2.24 23.12
N ALA A 57 -3.81 -3.47 23.13
CA ALA A 57 -4.50 -4.61 23.73
C ALA A 57 -4.68 -4.47 25.25
N ARG A 58 -3.72 -3.87 25.97
CA ARG A 58 -3.87 -3.55 27.40
C ARG A 58 -4.90 -2.45 27.62
N ASP A 59 -4.92 -1.44 26.75
CA ASP A 59 -5.91 -0.37 26.78
C ASP A 59 -7.32 -0.92 26.57
N LEU A 60 -7.50 -1.89 25.66
CA LEU A 60 -8.77 -2.60 25.50
C LEU A 60 -9.22 -3.33 26.77
N ASP A 61 -8.29 -3.89 27.56
CA ASP A 61 -8.68 -4.54 28.83
C ASP A 61 -9.10 -3.52 29.90
N ILE A 62 -8.45 -2.36 29.92
CA ILE A 62 -8.86 -1.23 30.76
C ILE A 62 -10.26 -0.76 30.34
N LEU A 63 -10.50 -0.55 29.04
CA LEU A 63 -11.81 -0.14 28.52
C LEU A 63 -12.90 -1.17 28.79
N ARG A 64 -12.59 -2.47 28.72
CA ARG A 64 -13.50 -3.54 29.14
C ARG A 64 -13.86 -3.37 30.63
N ALA A 65 -12.85 -3.19 31.48
CA ALA A 65 -13.03 -3.12 32.93
C ALA A 65 -13.81 -1.87 33.37
N THR A 66 -13.50 -0.70 32.81
CA THR A 66 -14.17 0.57 33.15
C THR A 66 -15.64 0.57 32.71
N ASN A 67 -15.97 -0.16 31.64
CA ASN A 67 -17.34 -0.42 31.22
C ASN A 67 -18.04 -1.54 32.02
N SER A 68 -17.42 -2.04 33.10
CA SER A 68 -17.95 -3.10 33.98
C SER A 68 -18.25 -4.42 33.26
N ASN A 69 -17.61 -4.68 32.11
CA ASN A 69 -17.78 -5.92 31.37
C ASN A 69 -16.86 -7.01 31.92
N ALA A 70 -17.40 -8.17 32.28
CA ALA A 70 -16.56 -9.32 32.68
C ALA A 70 -15.70 -9.85 31.51
N LYS A 71 -16.20 -9.70 30.28
CA LYS A 71 -15.56 -10.16 29.04
C LYS A 71 -15.72 -9.13 27.93
N LEU A 72 -14.72 -9.01 27.06
CA LEU A 72 -14.75 -8.17 25.87
C LEU A 72 -15.40 -8.94 24.70
N ASN A 73 -16.49 -8.40 24.15
CA ASN A 73 -16.97 -8.79 22.83
C ASN A 73 -16.30 -7.87 21.80
N TYR A 74 -15.66 -8.43 20.78
CA TYR A 74 -14.79 -7.69 19.87
C TYR A 74 -15.06 -8.03 18.40
N LEU A 75 -15.07 -7.01 17.55
CA LEU A 75 -15.01 -7.14 16.10
C LEU A 75 -13.72 -6.48 15.64
N GLY A 76 -12.81 -7.29 15.08
CA GLY A 76 -11.59 -6.83 14.44
C GLY A 76 -11.70 -7.00 12.93
N VAL A 77 -11.35 -5.97 12.18
CA VAL A 77 -11.25 -6.00 10.72
C VAL A 77 -9.83 -5.61 10.34
N SER A 78 -9.24 -6.30 9.36
CA SER A 78 -7.89 -5.99 8.86
C SER A 78 -6.87 -5.99 10.01
N TYR A 79 -6.09 -4.92 10.20
CA TYR A 79 -5.16 -4.81 11.33
C TYR A 79 -5.81 -5.01 12.71
N GLY A 80 -7.11 -4.69 12.84
CA GLY A 80 -7.89 -4.99 14.03
C GLY A 80 -7.91 -6.48 14.39
N THR A 81 -7.72 -7.39 13.43
CA THR A 81 -7.62 -8.81 13.75
C THR A 81 -6.35 -9.14 14.53
N ARG A 82 -5.23 -8.44 14.24
CA ARG A 82 -3.96 -8.56 15.00
C ARG A 82 -4.16 -8.07 16.43
N ILE A 83 -4.85 -6.93 16.61
CA ILE A 83 -5.22 -6.41 17.95
C ILE A 83 -6.07 -7.44 18.71
N GLY A 84 -7.12 -7.99 18.08
CA GLY A 84 -8.00 -8.98 18.69
C GLY A 84 -7.28 -10.28 19.06
N ALA A 85 -6.38 -10.76 18.21
CA ALA A 85 -5.57 -11.94 18.47
C ALA A 85 -4.60 -11.73 19.64
N ILE A 86 -3.90 -10.59 19.68
CA ILE A 86 -2.99 -10.24 20.79
C ILE A 86 -3.76 -10.03 22.09
N TYR A 87 -4.96 -9.43 22.04
CA TYR A 87 -5.82 -9.32 23.22
C TYR A 87 -6.19 -10.69 23.79
N ALA A 88 -6.58 -11.63 22.92
CA ALA A 88 -6.95 -12.98 23.32
C ALA A 88 -5.78 -13.77 23.92
N ASP A 89 -4.55 -13.53 23.44
CA ASP A 89 -3.32 -14.12 23.99
C ASP A 89 -2.96 -13.54 25.37
N LEU A 90 -3.03 -12.21 25.53
CA LEU A 90 -2.70 -11.54 26.78
C LEU A 90 -3.75 -11.74 27.88
N PHE A 91 -5.05 -11.81 27.51
CA PHE A 91 -6.17 -11.82 28.45
C PHE A 91 -7.20 -12.93 28.13
N PRO A 92 -6.80 -14.21 28.03
CA PRO A 92 -7.68 -15.29 27.59
C PRO A 92 -8.94 -15.45 28.46
N GLY A 93 -8.85 -15.15 29.76
CA GLY A 93 -9.99 -15.18 30.68
C GLY A 93 -11.04 -14.08 30.46
N HIS A 94 -10.67 -13.01 29.77
CA HIS A 94 -11.53 -11.84 29.52
C HIS A 94 -12.11 -11.84 28.10
N VAL A 95 -11.93 -12.91 27.31
CA VAL A 95 -12.47 -13.00 25.96
C VAL A 95 -13.95 -13.44 25.96
N GLY A 96 -14.79 -12.64 25.29
CA GLY A 96 -16.20 -12.90 25.02
C GLY A 96 -16.43 -13.46 23.61
N ARG A 97 -17.37 -12.87 22.88
CA ARG A 97 -17.63 -13.16 21.47
C ARG A 97 -16.67 -12.36 20.61
N VAL A 98 -15.92 -13.03 19.74
CA VAL A 98 -14.92 -12.39 18.87
C VAL A 98 -15.19 -12.74 17.42
N VAL A 99 -15.13 -11.72 16.55
CA VAL A 99 -15.10 -11.86 15.10
C VAL A 99 -13.83 -11.20 14.60
N LEU A 100 -13.04 -11.93 13.81
CA LEU A 100 -11.83 -11.44 13.15
C LEU A 100 -12.05 -11.59 11.64
N ASP A 101 -12.28 -10.48 10.95
CA ASP A 101 -12.56 -10.44 9.51
C ASP A 101 -11.32 -9.94 8.74
N SER A 102 -10.94 -10.67 7.69
CA SER A 102 -9.73 -10.42 6.89
C SER A 102 -8.45 -10.51 7.74
N ALA A 103 -8.21 -11.71 8.28
CA ALA A 103 -7.24 -11.96 9.34
C ALA A 103 -5.77 -11.74 8.93
N VAL A 104 -5.10 -10.86 9.67
CA VAL A 104 -3.64 -10.77 9.77
C VAL A 104 -3.12 -11.86 10.70
N ASP A 105 -2.17 -12.67 10.23
CA ASP A 105 -1.48 -13.70 11.02
C ASP A 105 -0.37 -13.06 11.87
N PRO A 106 -0.51 -12.97 13.20
CA PRO A 106 0.48 -12.34 14.07
C PRO A 106 1.78 -13.15 14.21
N SER A 107 1.83 -14.39 13.70
CA SER A 107 3.04 -15.24 13.75
C SER A 107 3.98 -15.03 12.57
N LYS A 108 3.50 -14.40 11.49
CA LYS A 108 4.31 -14.11 10.30
C LYS A 108 5.09 -12.82 10.46
N ARG A 109 6.24 -12.74 9.77
CA ARG A 109 6.95 -11.47 9.60
C ARG A 109 6.18 -10.61 8.61
N GLU A 110 6.28 -9.30 8.79
CA GLU A 110 5.63 -8.32 7.91
C GLU A 110 5.99 -8.55 6.43
N ILE A 111 7.26 -8.80 6.12
CA ILE A 111 7.69 -9.04 4.74
C ILE A 111 7.08 -10.30 4.14
N ASP A 112 6.89 -11.36 4.91
CA ASP A 112 6.29 -12.60 4.39
C ASP A 112 4.82 -12.34 4.00
N SER A 113 4.11 -11.54 4.80
CA SER A 113 2.74 -11.08 4.49
C SER A 113 2.68 -10.18 3.25
N ILE A 114 3.66 -9.30 3.07
CA ILE A 114 3.78 -8.45 1.89
C ILE A 114 4.02 -9.31 0.64
N THR A 115 4.95 -10.27 0.68
CA THR A 115 5.24 -11.17 -0.44
C THR A 115 4.01 -12.00 -0.84
N GLU A 116 3.23 -12.50 0.14
CA GLU A 116 1.96 -13.19 -0.14
C GLU A 116 0.94 -12.29 -0.85
N THR A 117 0.86 -11.02 -0.44
CA THR A 117 -0.02 -10.03 -1.06
C THR A 117 0.40 -9.72 -2.49
N VAL A 118 1.70 -9.59 -2.76
CA VAL A 118 2.25 -9.39 -4.12
C VAL A 118 1.93 -10.59 -5.00
N ALA A 119 2.17 -11.81 -4.50
CA ALA A 119 1.86 -13.04 -5.21
C ALA A 119 0.37 -13.15 -5.57
N PHE A 120 -0.52 -12.79 -4.63
CA PHE A 120 -1.96 -12.75 -4.88
C PHE A 120 -2.32 -11.75 -5.99
N LYS A 121 -1.84 -10.50 -5.90
CA LYS A 121 -2.12 -9.45 -6.88
C LYS A 121 -1.63 -9.85 -8.28
N GLU A 122 -0.42 -10.39 -8.38
CA GLU A 122 0.13 -10.89 -9.64
C GLU A 122 -0.72 -12.03 -10.21
N GLY A 123 -1.16 -12.96 -9.35
CA GLY A 123 -2.04 -14.07 -9.76
C GLY A 123 -3.40 -13.60 -10.30
N VAL A 124 -3.97 -12.54 -9.72
CA VAL A 124 -5.21 -11.92 -10.25
C VAL A 124 -4.95 -11.17 -11.56
N LEU A 125 -3.82 -10.46 -11.68
CA LEU A 125 -3.45 -9.80 -12.93
C LEU A 125 -3.26 -10.80 -14.07
N ARG A 126 -2.68 -11.97 -13.80
CA ARG A 126 -2.52 -13.05 -14.78
C ARG A 126 -3.88 -13.57 -15.27
N GLN A 127 -4.84 -13.75 -14.36
CA GLN A 127 -6.21 -14.11 -14.74
C GLN A 127 -6.88 -13.02 -15.58
N TYR A 128 -6.65 -11.75 -15.25
CA TYR A 128 -7.11 -10.63 -16.08
C TYR A 128 -6.48 -10.68 -17.48
N VAL A 129 -5.18 -10.95 -17.60
CA VAL A 129 -4.49 -11.05 -18.90
C VAL A 129 -5.07 -12.19 -19.74
N GLU A 130 -5.26 -13.37 -19.14
CA GLU A 130 -5.90 -14.50 -19.82
C GLU A 130 -7.33 -14.17 -20.30
N HIS A 131 -8.11 -13.48 -19.45
CA HIS A 131 -9.44 -13.01 -19.82
C HIS A 131 -9.39 -12.01 -20.98
N CYS A 132 -8.52 -11.00 -20.90
CA CYS A 132 -8.32 -10.00 -21.94
C CYS A 132 -7.99 -10.68 -23.27
N GLN A 133 -7.02 -11.58 -23.30
CA GLN A 133 -6.58 -12.27 -24.53
C GLN A 133 -7.66 -13.17 -25.16
N ALA A 134 -8.66 -13.58 -24.39
CA ALA A 134 -9.83 -14.32 -24.90
C ALA A 134 -10.88 -13.41 -25.55
N GLN A 135 -10.76 -12.09 -25.43
CA GLN A 135 -11.68 -11.09 -26.00
C GLN A 135 -11.04 -10.35 -27.19
N ASP A 136 -11.90 -9.87 -28.10
CA ASP A 136 -11.46 -8.96 -29.16
C ASP A 136 -11.02 -7.61 -28.57
N GLY A 137 -9.89 -7.08 -29.05
CA GLY A 137 -9.40 -5.76 -28.67
C GLY A 137 -8.38 -5.74 -27.53
N CYS A 138 -7.96 -6.89 -26.99
CA CYS A 138 -6.86 -6.91 -26.03
C CYS A 138 -5.55 -6.40 -26.66
N PRO A 139 -4.87 -5.42 -26.06
CA PRO A 139 -3.61 -4.89 -26.60
C PRO A 139 -2.40 -5.78 -26.33
N LEU A 140 -2.56 -6.81 -25.48
CA LEU A 140 -1.49 -7.70 -25.04
C LEU A 140 -1.41 -8.96 -25.90
N THR A 141 -0.19 -9.40 -26.22
CA THR A 141 0.04 -10.48 -27.19
C THR A 141 1.02 -11.53 -26.67
N GLY A 142 0.99 -12.71 -27.29
CA GLY A 142 1.85 -13.84 -26.90
C GLY A 142 1.26 -14.66 -25.75
N SER A 143 2.11 -15.42 -25.07
CA SER A 143 1.76 -16.15 -23.84
C SER A 143 1.41 -15.20 -22.68
N THR A 144 0.74 -15.71 -21.64
CA THR A 144 0.40 -14.93 -20.44
C THR A 144 1.64 -14.28 -19.82
N ASP A 145 2.77 -14.98 -19.74
CA ASP A 145 4.03 -14.44 -19.20
C ASP A 145 4.56 -13.27 -20.05
N GLU A 146 4.54 -13.41 -21.38
CA GLU A 146 4.97 -12.35 -22.30
C GLU A 146 4.04 -11.12 -22.22
N ALA A 147 2.74 -11.35 -22.11
CA ALA A 147 1.73 -10.30 -21.99
C ALA A 147 1.86 -9.53 -20.66
N VAL A 148 2.09 -10.22 -19.54
CA VAL A 148 2.37 -9.56 -18.26
C VAL A 148 3.66 -8.76 -18.33
N ALA A 149 4.72 -9.30 -18.93
CA ALA A 149 5.98 -8.58 -19.11
C ALA A 149 5.82 -7.34 -20.02
N GLN A 150 5.00 -7.42 -21.07
CA GLN A 150 4.65 -6.28 -21.92
C GLN A 150 3.95 -5.18 -21.12
N LEU A 151 2.96 -5.55 -20.29
CA LEU A 151 2.24 -4.61 -19.45
C LEU A 151 3.17 -3.95 -18.42
N ALA A 152 4.02 -4.74 -17.75
CA ALA A 152 5.00 -4.23 -16.80
C ALA A 152 5.99 -3.26 -17.47
N ALA A 153 6.54 -3.62 -18.63
CA ALA A 153 7.47 -2.77 -19.37
C ALA A 153 6.82 -1.45 -19.85
N PHE A 154 5.56 -1.51 -20.27
CA PHE A 154 4.79 -0.32 -20.63
C PHE A 154 4.64 0.62 -19.43
N VAL A 155 4.18 0.10 -18.28
CA VAL A 155 3.97 0.88 -17.05
C VAL A 155 5.28 1.43 -16.49
N ASP A 156 6.37 0.65 -16.46
CA ASP A 156 7.71 1.07 -16.04
C ASP A 156 8.26 2.24 -16.90
N GLY A 157 7.79 2.37 -18.16
CA GLY A 157 8.20 3.45 -19.06
C GLY A 157 7.52 4.81 -18.82
N LEU A 158 6.39 4.83 -18.10
CA LEU A 158 5.53 6.02 -18.01
C LEU A 158 6.11 7.17 -17.20
N ASP A 159 7.03 6.92 -16.26
CA ASP A 159 7.73 8.02 -15.59
C ASP A 159 8.61 8.85 -16.56
N LYS A 160 9.10 8.24 -17.65
CA LYS A 160 9.88 8.94 -18.68
C LYS A 160 9.02 9.49 -19.81
N ASN A 161 7.93 8.80 -20.13
CA ASN A 161 7.02 9.15 -21.20
C ASN A 161 5.58 8.93 -20.73
N PRO A 162 5.02 9.86 -19.94
CA PRO A 162 3.72 9.70 -19.33
C PRO A 162 2.60 9.82 -20.37
N LEU A 163 1.48 9.13 -20.13
CA LEU A 163 0.32 9.27 -21.01
C LEU A 163 -0.30 10.65 -20.83
N THR A 164 -0.80 11.20 -21.93
CA THR A 164 -1.48 12.50 -21.99
C THR A 164 -2.90 12.33 -22.51
N ALA A 165 -3.74 13.35 -22.30
CA ALA A 165 -5.10 13.41 -22.83
C ALA A 165 -5.29 14.77 -23.55
N PRO A 166 -5.94 14.84 -24.72
CA PRO A 166 -6.07 16.08 -25.49
C PRO A 166 -6.76 17.24 -24.73
N ASP A 167 -7.70 16.92 -23.85
CA ASP A 167 -8.54 17.90 -23.14
C ASP A 167 -8.17 18.04 -21.66
N SER A 168 -6.96 17.63 -21.25
CA SER A 168 -6.51 17.74 -19.85
C SER A 168 -5.01 17.93 -19.70
N ASP A 169 -4.61 18.78 -18.77
CA ASP A 169 -3.21 18.93 -18.35
C ASP A 169 -2.73 17.80 -17.43
N ALA A 170 -3.64 16.91 -16.98
CA ALA A 170 -3.29 15.77 -16.14
C ALA A 170 -2.60 14.68 -16.95
N THR A 171 -1.56 14.09 -16.37
CA THR A 171 -0.81 12.97 -16.94
C THR A 171 -0.96 11.71 -16.10
N ILE A 172 -0.64 10.57 -16.72
CA ILE A 172 -0.55 9.26 -16.07
C ILE A 172 0.90 8.79 -16.12
N ASN A 173 1.54 8.77 -14.95
CA ASN A 173 2.88 8.22 -14.76
C ASN A 173 2.80 6.74 -14.33
N THR A 174 3.95 6.15 -13.99
CA THR A 174 4.00 4.73 -13.55
C THR A 174 3.14 4.49 -12.32
N GLN A 175 3.22 5.37 -11.31
CA GLN A 175 2.43 5.24 -10.08
C GLN A 175 0.92 5.30 -10.35
N ASP A 176 0.47 6.25 -11.18
CA ASP A 176 -0.94 6.41 -11.54
C ASP A 176 -1.47 5.17 -12.27
N ALA A 177 -0.72 4.68 -13.26
CA ALA A 177 -1.11 3.49 -14.03
C ALA A 177 -1.18 2.24 -13.14
N THR A 178 -0.17 2.01 -12.28
CA THR A 178 -0.19 0.90 -11.32
C THR A 178 -1.40 0.98 -10.39
N ALA A 179 -1.74 2.17 -9.89
CA ALA A 179 -2.90 2.36 -9.03
C ALA A 179 -4.22 2.05 -9.75
N ILE A 180 -4.40 2.54 -10.99
CA ILE A 180 -5.58 2.26 -11.82
C ILE A 180 -5.70 0.76 -12.10
N ILE A 181 -4.60 0.11 -12.50
CA ILE A 181 -4.56 -1.33 -12.79
C ILE A 181 -4.88 -2.13 -11.53
N GLN A 182 -4.26 -1.82 -10.39
CA GLN A 182 -4.55 -2.50 -9.12
C GLN A 182 -6.02 -2.36 -8.74
N GLN A 183 -6.60 -1.17 -8.91
CA GLN A 183 -8.00 -0.92 -8.59
C GLN A 183 -8.93 -1.78 -9.43
N HIS A 184 -8.75 -1.82 -10.76
CA HIS A 184 -9.69 -2.45 -11.69
C HIS A 184 -9.40 -3.93 -11.95
N ALA A 185 -8.17 -4.40 -11.72
CA ALA A 185 -7.83 -5.82 -11.81
C ALA A 185 -8.15 -6.55 -10.50
N VAL A 186 -7.81 -5.94 -9.35
CA VAL A 186 -7.77 -6.62 -8.05
C VAL A 186 -8.82 -6.10 -7.07
N ALA A 187 -8.83 -4.81 -6.75
CA ALA A 187 -9.61 -4.29 -5.62
C ALA A 187 -11.13 -4.24 -5.90
N GLN A 188 -11.51 -3.77 -7.09
CA GLN A 188 -12.87 -3.71 -7.58
C GLN A 188 -12.87 -4.19 -9.05
N PRO A 189 -12.85 -5.51 -9.27
CA PRO A 189 -12.67 -6.08 -10.60
C PRO A 189 -13.68 -5.55 -11.61
N ASN A 190 -13.18 -4.84 -12.62
CA ASN A 190 -13.92 -4.41 -13.81
C ASN A 190 -12.98 -4.54 -15.01
N TRP A 191 -12.81 -5.78 -15.44
CA TRP A 191 -11.81 -6.16 -16.44
C TRP A 191 -12.10 -5.57 -17.82
N ASP A 192 -13.38 -5.45 -18.20
CA ASP A 192 -13.77 -4.78 -19.46
C ASP A 192 -13.36 -3.30 -19.46
N ALA A 193 -13.62 -2.58 -18.36
CA ALA A 193 -13.19 -1.19 -18.24
C ALA A 193 -11.65 -1.05 -18.24
N LEU A 194 -10.95 -2.00 -17.61
CA LEU A 194 -9.49 -2.03 -17.61
C LEU A 194 -8.94 -2.26 -19.02
N THR A 195 -9.48 -3.21 -19.78
CA THR A 195 -9.10 -3.44 -21.18
C THR A 195 -9.42 -2.23 -22.06
N ALA A 196 -10.58 -1.60 -21.88
CA ALA A 196 -10.94 -0.37 -22.59
C ALA A 196 -9.97 0.79 -22.31
N MET A 197 -9.42 0.89 -21.10
CA MET A 197 -8.38 1.87 -20.76
C MET A 197 -7.01 1.50 -21.34
N LEU A 198 -6.59 0.23 -21.22
CA LEU A 198 -5.27 -0.22 -21.65
C LEU A 198 -5.11 -0.23 -23.17
N THR A 199 -6.19 -0.49 -23.92
CA THR A 199 -6.14 -0.59 -25.38
C THR A 199 -5.59 0.69 -26.04
N PRO A 200 -6.23 1.86 -25.94
CA PRO A 200 -5.70 3.10 -26.52
C PRO A 200 -4.39 3.55 -25.86
N ALA A 201 -4.20 3.28 -24.57
CA ALA A 201 -2.99 3.63 -23.85
C ALA A 201 -1.75 2.89 -24.40
N MET A 202 -1.87 1.60 -24.69
CA MET A 202 -0.76 0.79 -25.21
C MET A 202 -0.59 0.90 -26.72
N THR A 203 -1.67 1.07 -27.49
CA THR A 203 -1.57 1.13 -28.97
C THR A 203 -1.27 2.54 -29.50
N ASN A 204 -1.85 3.57 -28.89
CA ASN A 204 -1.81 4.95 -29.39
C ASN A 204 -1.14 5.92 -28.42
N HIS A 205 -0.72 5.44 -27.25
CA HIS A 205 -0.20 6.29 -26.17
C HIS A 205 -1.23 7.33 -25.68
N ASP A 206 -2.52 7.00 -25.79
CA ASP A 206 -3.63 7.87 -25.41
C ASP A 206 -4.12 7.54 -23.99
N GLY A 207 -3.88 8.47 -23.07
CA GLY A 207 -4.24 8.36 -21.65
C GLY A 207 -5.64 8.80 -21.30
N THR A 208 -6.47 9.22 -22.27
CA THR A 208 -7.75 9.91 -22.03
C THR A 208 -8.64 9.18 -21.02
N LEU A 209 -8.79 7.85 -21.14
CA LEU A 209 -9.64 7.09 -20.23
C LEU A 209 -9.01 6.90 -18.84
N MET A 210 -7.69 6.72 -18.78
CA MET A 210 -6.97 6.63 -17.50
C MET A 210 -6.94 7.97 -16.75
N VAL A 211 -6.80 9.09 -17.47
CA VAL A 211 -6.93 10.44 -16.89
C VAL A 211 -8.31 10.65 -16.29
N LYS A 212 -9.37 10.25 -16.99
CA LYS A 212 -10.73 10.29 -16.45
C LYS A 212 -10.89 9.40 -15.21
N ALA A 213 -10.31 8.20 -15.21
CA ALA A 213 -10.33 7.32 -14.04
C ALA A 213 -9.62 7.95 -12.83
N LYS A 214 -8.44 8.56 -13.05
CA LYS A 214 -7.71 9.32 -12.03
C LYS A 214 -8.53 10.49 -11.50
N GLN A 215 -9.15 11.28 -12.38
CA GLN A 215 -9.98 12.42 -11.98
C GLN A 215 -11.24 12.00 -11.22
N ASN A 216 -11.95 10.96 -11.68
CA ASN A 216 -13.12 10.45 -10.99
C ASN A 216 -12.80 9.90 -9.59
N SER A 217 -11.59 9.38 -9.36
CA SER A 217 -11.14 8.99 -8.02
C SER A 217 -10.93 10.20 -7.09
N SER A 218 -10.55 11.34 -7.66
CA SER A 218 -10.37 12.61 -6.93
C SER A 218 -11.69 13.36 -6.72
N ASP A 219 -12.57 13.37 -7.74
CA ASP A 219 -13.85 14.11 -7.76
C ASP A 219 -14.94 13.50 -6.86
N LEU A 220 -14.75 12.26 -6.41
CA LEU A 220 -15.62 11.61 -5.42
C LEU A 220 -15.24 11.95 -3.97
N SER A 221 -14.11 12.63 -3.77
CA SER A 221 -13.73 13.12 -2.44
C SER A 221 -14.29 14.53 -2.26
N PRO A 222 -15.14 14.80 -1.24
CA PRO A 222 -15.51 16.18 -0.91
C PRO A 222 -14.25 17.01 -0.64
N GLU A 223 -14.32 18.34 -0.77
CA GLU A 223 -13.24 19.23 -0.33
C GLU A 223 -12.87 18.86 1.10
N THR A 224 -11.69 18.26 1.27
CA THR A 224 -11.21 17.78 2.55
C THR A 224 -10.88 18.98 3.42
N THR A 225 -11.48 19.04 4.60
CA THR A 225 -11.16 20.06 5.58
C THR A 225 -9.71 19.89 6.06
N VAL A 226 -9.09 20.95 6.57
CA VAL A 226 -7.75 20.86 7.20
C VAL A 226 -7.73 19.80 8.31
N GLU A 227 -8.83 19.66 9.06
CA GLU A 227 -8.95 18.67 10.13
C GLU A 227 -8.96 17.23 9.59
N GLU A 228 -9.70 16.97 8.51
CA GLU A 228 -9.69 15.65 7.85
C GLU A 228 -8.34 15.33 7.21
N VAL A 229 -7.67 16.32 6.61
CA VAL A 229 -6.30 16.15 6.08
C VAL A 229 -5.35 15.78 7.20
N VAL A 230 -5.41 16.48 8.34
CA VAL A 230 -4.59 16.17 9.52
C VAL A 230 -4.94 14.79 10.07
N SER A 231 -6.21 14.42 10.13
CA SER A 231 -6.63 13.09 10.58
C SER A 231 -6.09 11.98 9.68
N GLN A 232 -6.22 12.12 8.37
CA GLN A 232 -5.70 11.14 7.40
C GLN A 232 -4.17 11.06 7.43
N ALA A 233 -3.48 12.20 7.55
CA ALA A 233 -2.03 12.24 7.69
C ALA A 233 -1.60 11.55 9.00
N ASN A 234 -2.31 11.81 10.10
CA ASN A 234 -2.05 11.15 11.38
C ASN A 234 -2.26 9.64 11.28
N GLU A 235 -3.33 9.16 10.64
CA GLU A 235 -3.56 7.73 10.42
C GLU A 235 -2.43 7.07 9.62
N GLN A 236 -1.99 7.70 8.51
CA GLN A 236 -0.92 7.14 7.67
C GLN A 236 0.44 7.15 8.37
N ILE A 237 0.78 8.23 9.08
CA ILE A 237 2.08 8.39 9.73
C ILE A 237 2.16 7.54 11.00
N MET A 238 1.07 7.49 11.80
CA MET A 238 1.05 6.70 13.03
C MET A 238 1.10 5.21 12.77
N LEU A 239 0.47 4.72 11.70
CA LEU A 239 0.52 3.30 11.36
C LEU A 239 1.97 2.83 11.13
N ALA A 240 2.81 3.65 10.51
CA ALA A 240 4.23 3.31 10.34
C ALA A 240 4.96 3.18 11.68
N ALA A 241 4.73 4.10 12.62
CA ALA A 241 5.32 4.01 13.96
C ALA A 241 4.83 2.77 14.72
N VAL A 242 3.55 2.44 14.60
CA VAL A 242 2.96 1.24 15.21
C VAL A 242 3.58 -0.03 14.60
N ILE A 243 3.69 -0.13 13.26
CA ILE A 243 4.29 -1.27 12.57
C ILE A 243 5.76 -1.46 12.99
N CYS A 244 6.53 -0.38 13.13
CA CYS A 244 7.91 -0.44 13.61
C CYS A 244 8.00 -0.94 15.06
N ASN A 245 7.06 -0.56 15.93
CA ASN A 245 7.04 -1.04 17.31
C ASN A 245 6.58 -2.52 17.39
N ASP A 246 5.68 -2.91 16.51
CA ASP A 246 5.11 -4.26 16.42
C ASP A 246 6.04 -5.31 15.82
N ASN A 247 6.98 -4.87 14.99
CA ASN A 247 7.91 -5.74 14.27
C ASN A 247 9.34 -5.33 14.61
N SER A 248 10.05 -6.17 15.36
CA SER A 248 11.46 -5.94 15.65
C SER A 248 12.31 -5.97 14.37
N ASP A 249 13.39 -5.20 14.36
CA ASP A 249 14.36 -5.19 13.27
C ASP A 249 14.73 -6.60 12.83
N THR A 250 14.62 -6.82 11.52
CA THR A 250 15.14 -8.03 10.89
C THR A 250 16.66 -7.93 10.87
N ASP A 251 17.39 -9.00 11.16
CA ASP A 251 18.86 -9.08 10.97
C ASP A 251 19.31 -8.96 9.49
N SER A 252 18.46 -8.40 8.61
CA SER A 252 18.62 -8.28 7.16
C SER A 252 19.28 -6.95 6.79
N THR A 253 20.28 -7.01 5.91
CA THR A 253 20.99 -5.83 5.40
C THR A 253 20.27 -5.21 4.19
N ALA A 254 20.58 -3.95 3.86
CA ALA A 254 20.06 -3.31 2.64
C ALA A 254 20.31 -4.15 1.37
N SER A 255 21.46 -4.83 1.30
CA SER A 255 21.78 -5.72 0.17
C SER A 255 20.88 -6.96 0.13
N ASP A 256 20.47 -7.49 1.28
CA ASP A 256 19.55 -8.63 1.34
C ASP A 256 18.16 -8.22 0.80
N TRP A 257 17.69 -7.02 1.19
CA TRP A 257 16.43 -6.46 0.70
C TRP A 257 16.44 -6.19 -0.81
N ASP A 258 17.53 -5.62 -1.34
CA ASP A 258 17.69 -5.39 -2.78
C ASP A 258 17.74 -6.73 -3.55
N ALA A 259 18.44 -7.74 -3.02
CA ALA A 259 18.52 -9.06 -3.63
C ALA A 259 17.15 -9.79 -3.62
N GLN A 260 16.41 -9.71 -2.51
CA GLN A 260 15.06 -10.25 -2.41
C GLN A 260 14.13 -9.56 -3.42
N THR A 261 14.12 -8.23 -3.46
CA THR A 261 13.31 -7.45 -4.42
C THR A 261 13.62 -7.84 -5.86
N ALA A 262 14.90 -8.00 -6.20
CA ALA A 262 15.31 -8.42 -7.55
C ALA A 262 14.89 -9.86 -7.90
N ALA A 263 14.78 -10.75 -6.92
CA ALA A 263 14.28 -12.11 -7.11
C ALA A 263 12.75 -12.12 -7.24
N GLU A 264 12.05 -11.36 -6.42
CA GLU A 264 10.60 -11.21 -6.45
C GLU A 264 10.14 -10.58 -7.76
N LYS A 265 10.79 -9.51 -8.26
CA LYS A 265 10.46 -8.89 -9.57
C LYS A 265 10.60 -9.83 -10.77
N LYS A 266 11.36 -10.93 -10.66
CA LYS A 266 11.40 -11.97 -11.71
C LYS A 266 10.17 -12.87 -11.68
N THR A 267 9.59 -13.06 -10.49
CA THR A 267 8.45 -13.95 -10.25
C THR A 267 7.13 -13.19 -10.42
N TYR A 268 7.11 -11.95 -9.95
CA TYR A 268 5.99 -11.01 -9.97
C TYR A 268 6.43 -9.74 -10.70
N PRO A 269 6.53 -9.76 -12.04
CA PRO A 269 7.08 -8.65 -12.82
C PRO A 269 6.25 -7.37 -12.81
N PHE A 270 4.96 -7.40 -12.45
CA PHE A 270 4.13 -6.20 -12.44
C PHE A 270 4.02 -5.51 -11.07
N PHE A 271 3.81 -6.28 -9.99
CA PHE A 271 3.60 -5.75 -8.62
C PHE A 271 4.83 -5.80 -7.72
#